data_AF-A0A428VW16-F1
#
_entry.id   AF-A0A428VW16-F1
#
_cell.length_a   1.000
_cell.length_b   1.000
_cell.length_c   1.000
_cell.angle_alpha   90.00
_cell.angle_beta   90.00
_cell.angle_gamma   90.00
#
_symmetry.space_group_name_H-M   'P 1'
#
loop_
_entity.id
_entity.type
_entity.pdbx_description
1 polymer ?
#
loop_
_entity_poly.entity_id
_entity_poly.type
_entity_poly.pdbx_seq_one_letter_code
_entity_poly.pdbx_strand_id
1 'polypeptide(L)'
;MLDDRIRSFEGQPQLYGTQFDWDENGELNPKPMDDPELVDRRRAELGLPLMADAIARMRASLDEPAPSDLAQRRAEQGAWARRVGWRQHPS
;
A
#
# COMPACT_ATOMS: atom_id res chain seq x y z
N MET A 1 3.03 -2.12 -8.88
CA MET A 1 3.25 -3.41 -9.57
C MET A 1 1.98 -4.26 -9.49
N LEU A 2 1.80 -5.24 -10.38
CA LEU A 2 0.60 -6.08 -10.37
C LEU A 2 0.55 -6.98 -9.12
N ASP A 3 1.66 -7.62 -8.76
CA ASP A 3 1.75 -8.49 -7.57
C ASP A 3 1.37 -7.77 -6.27
N ASP A 4 1.96 -6.59 -6.03
CA ASP A 4 1.63 -5.77 -4.86
C ASP A 4 0.16 -5.32 -4.85
N ARG A 5 -0.42 -5.04 -6.03
CA ARG A 5 -1.83 -4.66 -6.14
C ARG A 5 -2.74 -5.84 -5.79
N ILE A 6 -2.45 -7.04 -6.30
CA ILE A 6 -3.18 -8.27 -5.98
C ILE A 6 -3.09 -8.54 -4.47
N ARG A 7 -1.87 -8.58 -3.91
CA ARG A 7 -1.63 -8.78 -2.47
C ARG A 7 -2.38 -7.76 -1.62
N SER A 8 -2.34 -6.47 -2.00
CA SER A 8 -3.07 -5.42 -1.28
C SER A 8 -4.59 -5.66 -1.25
N PHE A 9 -5.17 -6.10 -2.37
CA PHE A 9 -6.60 -6.42 -2.44
C PHE A 9 -6.93 -7.67 -1.62
N GLU A 10 -6.07 -8.68 -1.64
CA GLU A 10 -6.17 -9.89 -0.81
C GLU A 10 -5.93 -9.61 0.69
N GLY A 11 -5.45 -8.42 1.04
CA GLY A 11 -5.11 -8.07 2.43
C GLY A 11 -3.77 -8.65 2.88
N GLN A 12 -2.93 -9.09 1.95
CA GLN A 12 -1.61 -9.63 2.19
C GLN A 12 -0.54 -8.53 2.16
N PRO A 13 0.57 -8.71 2.89
CA PRO A 13 1.71 -7.81 2.80
C PRO A 13 2.33 -7.77 1.40
N GLN A 14 2.75 -6.57 1.00
CA GLN A 14 3.39 -6.29 -0.29
C GLN A 14 4.84 -6.82 -0.33
N LEU A 15 5.35 -7.08 -1.54
CA LEU A 15 6.74 -7.50 -1.74
C LEU A 15 7.67 -6.33 -2.05
N TYR A 16 7.18 -5.36 -2.84
CA TYR A 16 7.98 -4.25 -3.35
C TYR A 16 7.53 -2.88 -2.85
N GLY A 17 6.44 -2.80 -2.07
CA GLY A 17 5.97 -1.57 -1.44
C GLY A 17 5.39 -0.53 -2.40
N THR A 18 4.75 -0.96 -3.51
CA THR A 18 4.29 -0.03 -4.55
C THR A 18 2.87 0.51 -4.37
N GLN A 19 2.07 -0.05 -3.47
CA GLN A 19 0.75 0.47 -3.10
C GLN A 19 0.86 1.28 -1.81
N PHE A 20 0.25 2.46 -1.83
CA PHE A 20 0.27 3.43 -0.74
C PHE A 20 -1.14 3.66 -0.19
N ASP A 21 -1.21 4.14 1.05
CA ASP A 21 -2.42 4.66 1.67
C ASP A 21 -2.05 5.75 2.68
N TRP A 22 -3.03 6.53 3.10
CA TRP A 22 -2.84 7.52 4.16
C TRP A 22 -2.79 6.83 5.52
N ASP A 23 -1.88 7.26 6.39
CA ASP A 23 -1.82 6.84 7.79
C ASP A 23 -2.62 7.78 8.71
N GLU A 24 -2.63 7.49 10.01
CA GLU A 24 -3.38 8.25 11.02
C GLU A 24 -2.85 9.68 11.24
N ASN A 25 -1.62 9.95 10.81
CA ASN A 25 -1.01 11.28 10.86
C ASN A 25 -1.30 12.09 9.59
N GLY A 26 -2.05 11.53 8.64
CA GLY A 26 -2.29 12.15 7.35
C GLY A 26 -1.07 12.14 6.44
N GLU A 27 -0.11 11.23 6.65
CA GLU A 27 1.01 11.04 5.75
C GLU A 27 0.74 9.87 4.78
N LEU A 28 1.13 10.06 3.52
CA LEU A 28 1.07 8.98 2.53
C LEU A 28 2.24 8.01 2.77
N ASN A 29 1.91 6.75 3.06
CA ASN A 29 2.86 5.69 3.38
C ASN A 29 2.56 4.40 2.60
N PRO A 30 3.55 3.53 2.38
CA PRO A 30 3.30 2.22 1.78
C PRO A 30 2.35 1.43 2.67
N LYS A 31 1.42 0.69 2.05
CA LYS A 31 0.64 -0.34 2.76
C LYS A 31 1.59 -1.41 3.34
N PRO A 32 1.15 -2.24 4.30
CA PRO A 32 2.00 -3.24 4.96
C PRO A 32 2.86 -4.05 3.99
N MET A 33 4.13 -4.20 4.34
CA MET A 33 5.13 -4.94 3.56
C MET A 33 5.55 -6.18 4.33
N ASP A 34 5.88 -7.23 3.60
CA ASP A 34 6.31 -8.53 4.16
C ASP A 34 7.60 -8.40 4.97
N ASP A 35 8.62 -7.78 4.38
CA ASP A 35 9.92 -7.56 5.01
C ASP A 35 10.51 -6.23 4.52
N PRO A 36 10.51 -5.18 5.36
CA PRO A 36 11.11 -3.89 5.03
C PRO A 36 12.63 -3.92 4.85
N GLU A 37 13.36 -4.89 5.40
CA GLU A 37 14.82 -4.99 5.25
C GLU A 37 15.20 -5.61 3.90
N LEU A 38 14.33 -6.47 3.35
CA LEU A 38 14.54 -7.11 2.06
C LEU A 38 13.94 -6.32 0.88
N VAL A 39 13.10 -5.32 1.14
CA VAL A 39 12.37 -4.60 0.09
C VAL A 39 13.31 -3.95 -0.92
N ASP A 40 14.39 -3.31 -0.47
CA ASP A 40 15.32 -2.60 -1.37
C ASP A 40 16.15 -3.57 -2.21
N ARG A 41 16.47 -4.75 -1.69
CA ARG A 41 17.11 -5.82 -2.46
C ARG A 41 16.21 -6.28 -3.61
N ARG A 42 14.95 -6.58 -3.30
CA ARG A 42 13.92 -6.99 -4.28
C ARG A 42 13.67 -5.90 -5.33
N ARG A 43 13.68 -4.63 -4.90
CA ARG A 43 13.52 -3.46 -5.77
C ARG A 43 14.72 -3.28 -6.71
N ALA A 44 15.94 -3.45 -6.22
CA ALA A 44 17.15 -3.35 -7.03
C ALA A 44 17.20 -4.41 -8.15
N GLU A 45 16.76 -5.65 -7.87
CA GLU A 45 16.65 -6.72 -8.89
C GLU A 45 15.74 -6.35 -10.07
N LEU A 46 14.77 -5.45 -9.86
CA LEU A 46 13.84 -4.96 -10.88
C LEU A 46 14.16 -3.54 -11.39
N GLY A 47 15.28 -2.97 -10.98
CA GLY A 47 15.66 -1.59 -11.34
C GLY A 47 14.75 -0.52 -10.74
N LEU A 48 14.04 -0.83 -9.65
CA LEU A 48 13.22 0.14 -8.92
C LEU A 48 14.10 1.00 -7.98
N PRO A 49 13.72 2.28 -7.74
CA PRO A 49 14.45 3.15 -6.81
C PRO A 49 14.33 2.63 -5.37
N LEU A 50 15.11 3.16 -4.43
CA LEU A 50 14.98 2.79 -3.01
C LEU A 50 13.56 3.08 -2.49
N MET A 51 13.14 2.36 -1.46
CA MET A 51 11.83 2.55 -0.84
C MET A 51 11.71 3.96 -0.26
N ALA A 52 12.77 4.49 0.35
CA ALA A 52 12.82 5.86 0.84
C ALA A 52 12.58 6.90 -0.27
N ASP A 53 13.21 6.72 -1.43
CA ASP A 53 13.04 7.62 -2.58
C ASP A 53 11.61 7.55 -3.14
N ALA A 54 11.02 6.36 -3.18
CA ALA A 54 9.63 6.19 -3.59
C ALA A 54 8.65 6.86 -2.62
N ILE A 55 8.90 6.78 -1.30
CA ILE A 55 8.09 7.49 -0.29
C ILE A 55 8.20 9.00 -0.49
N ALA A 56 9.43 9.52 -0.60
CA ALA A 56 9.67 10.94 -0.81
C ALA A 56 8.98 11.44 -2.09
N ARG A 57 9.12 10.71 -3.20
CA ARG A 57 8.46 11.03 -4.46
C ARG A 57 6.95 11.04 -4.34
N MET A 58 6.37 10.04 -3.66
CA MET A 58 4.92 9.95 -3.52
C MET A 58 4.35 11.07 -2.65
N ARG A 59 5.04 11.44 -1.58
CA ARG A 59 4.64 12.56 -0.71
C ARG A 59 4.79 13.91 -1.42
N ALA A 60 5.82 14.07 -2.26
CA ALA A 60 6.03 15.29 -3.04
C ALA A 60 5.01 15.49 -4.18
N SER A 61 4.33 14.43 -4.63
CA SER A 61 3.31 14.50 -5.68
C SER A 61 1.88 14.68 -5.16
N LEU A 62 1.71 14.99 -3.87
CA LEU A 62 0.40 15.19 -3.26
C LEU A 62 -0.11 16.60 -3.57
N ASP A 63 -1.19 16.69 -4.35
CA ASP A 63 -1.90 17.94 -4.59
C ASP A 63 -3.04 18.17 -3.56
N GLU A 64 -3.50 17.10 -2.91
CA GLU A 64 -4.62 17.12 -1.96
C GLU A 64 -4.21 16.51 -0.61
N PRO A 65 -4.78 17.00 0.51
CA PRO A 65 -4.54 16.44 1.83
C PRO A 65 -5.20 15.06 2.02
N ALA A 66 -4.86 14.40 3.12
CA ALA A 66 -5.51 13.16 3.52
C ALA A 66 -7.04 13.34 3.66
N PRO A 67 -7.85 12.33 3.28
CA PRO A 67 -9.29 12.34 3.53
C PRO A 67 -9.60 12.47 5.03
N SER A 68 -10.69 13.18 5.35
CA SER A 68 -11.08 13.47 6.74
C SER A 68 -11.52 12.23 7.54
N ASP A 69 -11.99 11.17 6.87
CA ASP A 69 -12.40 9.93 7.52
C ASP A 69 -11.72 8.71 6.88
N LEU A 70 -10.50 8.43 7.35
CA LEU A 70 -9.73 7.27 6.92
C LEU A 70 -10.34 5.94 7.42
N ALA A 71 -11.00 5.95 8.58
CA ALA A 71 -11.60 4.76 9.15
C ALA A 71 -12.77 4.27 8.30
N GLN A 72 -13.67 5.18 7.92
CA GLN A 72 -14.77 4.90 7.00
C GLN A 72 -14.24 4.42 5.65
N ARG A 73 -13.26 5.12 5.08
CA ARG A 73 -12.67 4.74 3.78
C ARG A 73 -12.07 3.33 3.80
N ARG A 74 -11.35 2.97 4.86
CA ARG A 74 -10.78 1.61 5.05
C ARG A 74 -11.89 0.57 5.22
N ALA A 75 -12.95 0.89 5.96
CA ALA A 75 -14.10 0.01 6.15
C ALA A 75 -14.84 -0.25 4.83
N GLU A 76 -15.09 0.79 4.03
CA GLU A 76 -15.72 0.70 2.71
C GLU A 76 -14.85 -0.10 1.73
N GLN A 77 -13.53 0.14 1.71
CA GLN A 77 -12.60 -0.63 0.89
C GLN A 77 -12.60 -2.12 1.30
N GLY A 78 -12.61 -2.42 2.60
CA GLY A 78 -12.71 -3.78 3.10
C GLY A 78 -14.04 -4.46 2.76
N ALA A 79 -15.15 -3.74 2.88
CA ALA A 79 -16.48 -4.24 2.50
C ALA A 79 -16.58 -4.51 0.99
N TRP A 80 -16.06 -3.60 0.17
CA TRP A 80 -15.94 -3.80 -1.27
C TRP A 80 -15.09 -5.03 -1.61
N ALA A 81 -13.90 -5.15 -1.00
CA ALA A 81 -12.99 -6.26 -1.27
C ALA A 81 -13.65 -7.62 -0.96
N ARG A 82 -14.39 -7.73 0.15
CA ARG A 82 -15.20 -8.93 0.44
C ARG A 82 -16.30 -9.15 -0.60
N ARG A 83 -17.06 -8.11 -0.92
CA ARG A 83 -18.19 -8.17 -1.85
C ARG A 83 -17.80 -8.64 -3.25
N VAL A 84 -16.64 -8.20 -3.76
CA VAL A 84 -16.17 -8.57 -5.11
C VAL A 84 -15.24 -9.79 -5.11
N GLY A 85 -15.03 -10.42 -3.95
CA GLY A 85 -14.36 -11.69 -3.83
C GLY A 85 -12.84 -11.65 -3.61
N TRP A 86 -12.25 -10.48 -3.37
CA TRP A 86 -10.83 -10.37 -3.04
C TRP A 86 -10.48 -10.93 -1.65
N ARG A 87 -11.42 -10.93 -0.70
CA ARG A 87 -11.22 -11.38 0.70
C ARG A 87 -12.32 -12.34 1.15
N GLN A 88 -12.34 -13.54 0.57
CA GLN A 88 -13.39 -14.55 0.80
C GLN A 88 -13.16 -15.44 2.03
N HIS A 89 -11.95 -15.50 2.58
CA HIS A 89 -11.62 -16.33 3.74
C HIS A 89 -11.22 -15.47 4.95
N PRO A 90 -11.78 -15.71 6.15
CA PRO A 90 -11.21 -15.14 7.36
C PRO A 90 -9.81 -15.74 7.54
N SER A 91 -8.80 -14.89 7.72
CA SER A 91 -7.50 -15.29 8.28
C SER A 91 -7.65 -15.70 9.74
#